data_AF-A0A9Q0E984-F1
#
_entry.id   AF-A0A9Q0E984-F1
#
_cell.length_a   1.000
_cell.length_b   1.000
_cell.length_c   1.000
_cell.angle_alpha   90.00
_cell.angle_beta   90.00
_cell.angle_gamma   90.00
#
_symmetry.space_group_name_H-M   'P 1'
#
loop_
_entity.id
_entity.type
_entity.pdbx_description
1 polymer ?
#
loop_
_entity_poly.entity_id
_entity_poly.type
_entity_poly.pdbx_seq_one_letter_code
_entity_poly.pdbx_strand_id
1 'polypeptide(L)'
;MGDGKPCILFRARRIALRYQNNSLLDLTHRAFSPDHSVDTRGSVCSKDKAQLVMKFGDVEDLRALSIRLQMSSKFYESAGQSWFSLDRVSLHYNWSEEAHFNATEVYAPATSSYHCQHVSNLPHYSPMLVASSHTDPAHLWSLTFTDFQLQAFNVFSGKFSSPADCATFLSPAVLMGLISSLILLLVLAYALHMVVHLRHVDHYDHKTTVYFPRAPESDTCSADKNSM
;
A
#
# COMPACT_ATOMS: atom_id res chain seq x y z
N MET A 1 9.15 32.73 -14.51
CA MET A 1 8.33 32.63 -15.74
C MET A 1 7.75 31.23 -15.80
N GLY A 2 6.43 31.06 -15.76
CA GLY A 2 5.78 29.77 -15.99
C GLY A 2 5.29 29.70 -17.44
N ASP A 3 5.75 28.71 -18.19
CA ASP A 3 5.47 28.48 -19.63
C ASP A 3 4.00 28.14 -19.97
N GLY A 4 3.02 28.58 -19.17
CA GLY A 4 1.61 28.22 -19.34
C GLY A 4 1.31 26.72 -19.12
N LYS A 5 2.31 25.92 -18.74
CA LYS A 5 2.16 24.50 -18.43
C LYS A 5 1.75 24.34 -16.96
N PRO A 6 0.77 23.48 -16.64
CA PRO A 6 0.39 23.21 -15.26
C PRO A 6 1.57 22.59 -14.51
N CYS A 7 1.86 23.05 -13.29
CA CYS A 7 2.92 22.49 -12.45
C CYS A 7 2.37 21.50 -11.42
N ILE A 8 1.14 21.70 -10.95
CA ILE A 8 0.51 20.88 -9.92
C ILE A 8 -0.83 20.39 -10.46
N LEU A 9 -1.08 19.09 -10.33
CA LEU A 9 -2.40 18.49 -10.49
C LEU A 9 -2.82 17.90 -9.16
N PHE A 10 -4.05 18.20 -8.76
CA PHE A 10 -4.65 17.72 -7.53
C PHE A 10 -6.09 17.29 -7.79
N ARG A 11 -6.46 16.13 -7.25
CA ARG A 11 -7.80 15.57 -7.32
C ARG A 11 -8.12 14.88 -5.99
N ALA A 12 -9.38 14.99 -5.57
CA ALA A 12 -9.95 14.16 -4.52
C ALA A 12 -11.42 13.88 -4.86
N ARG A 13 -11.94 12.71 -4.50
CA ARG A 13 -13.38 12.43 -4.56
C ARG A 13 -14.12 13.14 -3.44
N ARG A 14 -13.48 13.32 -2.29
CA ARG A 14 -14.07 14.02 -1.15
C ARG A 14 -13.03 14.83 -0.37
N ILE A 15 -13.39 16.05 0.04
CA ILE A 15 -12.63 16.86 0.98
C ILE A 15 -13.53 17.15 2.18
N ALA A 16 -13.26 16.47 3.29
CA ALA A 16 -14.05 16.58 4.50
C ALA A 16 -13.22 17.22 5.63
N LEU A 17 -13.79 18.23 6.26
CA LEU A 17 -13.17 19.02 7.32
C LEU A 17 -14.10 19.03 8.54
N ARG A 18 -13.56 18.91 9.75
CA ARG A 18 -14.32 19.05 10.98
C ARG A 18 -13.51 19.84 11.99
N TYR A 19 -14.11 20.85 12.59
CA TYR A 19 -13.52 21.58 13.70
C TYR A 19 -14.07 21.03 15.02
N GLN A 20 -13.21 20.50 15.88
CA GLN A 20 -13.54 19.87 17.15
C GLN A 20 -14.68 18.85 17.00
N ASN A 21 -15.77 19.05 17.75
CA ASN A 21 -16.97 18.21 17.74
C ASN A 21 -18.12 18.82 16.92
N ASN A 22 -17.84 19.78 16.05
CA ASN A 22 -18.84 20.37 15.17
C ASN A 22 -19.26 19.39 14.06
N SER A 23 -20.24 19.81 13.26
CA SER A 23 -20.67 19.07 12.08
C SER A 23 -19.52 18.90 11.08
N LEU A 24 -19.58 17.81 10.33
CA LEU A 24 -18.65 17.57 9.23
C LEU A 24 -18.95 18.55 8.09
N LEU A 25 -17.96 19.33 7.70
CA LEU A 25 -18.01 20.23 6.57
C LEU A 25 -17.47 19.53 5.31
N ASP A 26 -18.26 19.49 4.25
CA ASP A 26 -17.87 18.92 2.97
C ASP A 26 -17.54 20.02 1.96
N LEU A 27 -16.26 20.11 1.58
CA LEU A 27 -15.74 21.14 0.69
C LEU A 27 -15.71 20.69 -0.78
N THR A 28 -16.11 19.45 -1.07
CA THR A 28 -15.91 18.81 -2.39
C THR A 28 -16.58 19.58 -3.53
N HIS A 29 -17.84 19.96 -3.35
CA HIS A 29 -18.57 20.71 -4.37
C HIS A 29 -17.96 22.09 -4.63
N ARG A 30 -17.43 22.75 -3.58
CA ARG A 30 -16.73 24.04 -3.72
C ARG A 30 -15.34 23.89 -4.33
N ALA A 31 -14.71 22.72 -4.17
CA ALA A 31 -13.40 22.43 -4.73
C ALA A 31 -13.46 22.16 -6.25
N PHE A 32 -14.42 21.34 -6.67
CA PHE A 32 -14.40 20.68 -7.99
C PHE A 32 -15.67 20.89 -8.82
N SER A 33 -16.58 21.80 -8.45
CA SER A 33 -17.78 22.06 -9.26
C SER A 33 -17.39 22.57 -10.67
N PRO A 34 -18.03 22.06 -11.74
CA PRO A 34 -17.77 22.51 -13.11
C PRO A 34 -18.01 24.00 -13.33
N ASP A 35 -19.01 24.57 -12.64
CA ASP A 35 -19.46 25.95 -12.84
C ASP A 35 -18.60 26.95 -12.04
N HIS A 36 -18.08 26.51 -10.88
CA HIS A 36 -17.27 27.33 -9.98
C HIS A 36 -16.19 26.47 -9.31
N SER A 37 -15.02 26.38 -9.95
CA SER A 37 -13.83 25.77 -9.33
C SER A 37 -13.26 26.67 -8.23
N VAL A 38 -12.60 26.06 -7.25
CA VAL A 38 -11.95 26.79 -6.15
C VAL A 38 -10.91 27.80 -6.65
N ASP A 39 -10.82 28.95 -5.97
CA ASP A 39 -9.80 29.95 -6.29
C ASP A 39 -8.42 29.44 -5.89
N THR A 40 -7.54 29.28 -6.88
CA THR A 40 -6.15 28.82 -6.70
C THR A 40 -5.11 29.93 -6.78
N ARG A 41 -5.53 31.20 -6.82
CA ARG A 41 -4.62 32.36 -6.85
C ARG A 41 -3.71 32.38 -5.61
N GLY A 42 -2.42 32.57 -5.85
CA GLY A 42 -1.38 32.49 -4.82
C GLY A 42 -0.68 31.14 -4.74
N SER A 43 -1.09 30.17 -5.57
CA SER A 43 -0.30 28.97 -5.82
C SER A 43 1.00 29.34 -6.54
N VAL A 44 2.11 28.73 -6.13
CA VAL A 44 3.44 29.01 -6.67
C VAL A 44 4.16 27.71 -7.01
N CYS A 45 5.01 27.76 -8.02
CA CYS A 45 5.84 26.63 -8.40
C CYS A 45 7.23 27.12 -8.80
N SER A 46 8.23 26.67 -8.06
CA SER A 46 9.65 26.81 -8.35
C SER A 46 10.23 25.47 -8.81
N LYS A 47 11.55 25.41 -8.97
CA LYS A 47 12.27 24.20 -9.40
C LYS A 47 12.13 23.05 -8.39
N ASP A 48 12.09 23.36 -7.10
CA ASP A 48 12.25 22.42 -5.99
C ASP A 48 11.17 22.57 -4.91
N LYS A 49 10.38 23.66 -4.94
CA LYS A 49 9.26 23.90 -4.05
C LYS A 49 8.01 24.24 -4.84
N ALA A 50 6.87 23.70 -4.43
CA ALA A 50 5.59 24.03 -5.02
C ALA A 50 4.55 24.20 -3.91
N GLN A 51 3.58 25.06 -4.15
CA GLN A 51 2.50 25.33 -3.21
C GLN A 51 1.20 25.46 -3.98
N LEU A 52 0.23 24.64 -3.62
CA LEU A 52 -1.16 24.76 -4.07
C LEU A 52 -1.95 25.44 -2.95
N VAL A 53 -2.62 26.54 -3.27
CA VAL A 53 -3.56 27.21 -2.37
C VAL A 53 -4.95 27.00 -2.94
N MET A 54 -5.90 26.55 -2.11
CA MET A 54 -7.31 26.40 -2.46
C MET A 54 -8.12 27.28 -1.50
N LYS A 55 -8.66 28.39 -2.00
CA LYS A 55 -9.44 29.34 -1.19
C LYS A 55 -10.93 29.07 -1.34
N PHE A 56 -11.55 28.70 -0.23
CA PHE A 56 -12.98 28.40 -0.13
C PHE A 56 -13.81 29.63 0.29
N GLY A 57 -13.16 30.68 0.81
CA GLY A 57 -13.83 31.89 1.27
C GLY A 57 -14.61 31.61 2.56
N ASP A 58 -15.77 32.24 2.70
CA ASP A 58 -16.64 32.01 3.86
C ASP A 58 -17.47 30.74 3.67
N VAL A 59 -17.39 29.84 4.66
CA VAL A 59 -18.06 28.54 4.66
C VAL A 59 -18.64 28.25 6.03
N GLU A 60 -19.96 28.19 6.13
CA GLU A 60 -20.68 28.10 7.41
C GLU A 60 -20.17 29.16 8.40
N ASP A 61 -19.69 28.75 9.57
CA ASP A 61 -19.17 29.64 10.61
C ASP A 61 -17.70 30.05 10.40
N LEU A 62 -17.00 29.46 9.40
CA LEU A 62 -15.59 29.73 9.12
C LEU A 62 -15.45 30.86 8.11
N ARG A 63 -14.64 31.87 8.47
CA ARG A 63 -14.32 32.99 7.57
C ARG A 63 -13.01 32.77 6.84
N ALA A 64 -12.93 33.21 5.59
CA ALA A 64 -11.72 33.18 4.78
C ALA A 64 -10.98 31.81 4.77
N LEU A 65 -11.73 30.71 4.76
CA LEU A 65 -11.18 29.35 4.78
C LEU A 65 -10.34 29.09 3.53
N SER A 66 -9.13 28.60 3.72
CA SER A 66 -8.29 28.06 2.64
C SER A 66 -7.46 26.88 3.10
N ILE A 67 -7.17 25.99 2.15
CA ILE A 67 -6.31 24.83 2.35
C ILE A 67 -5.07 25.02 1.48
N ARG A 68 -3.89 24.87 2.07
CA ARG A 68 -2.60 25.02 1.41
C ARG A 68 -1.83 23.71 1.47
N LEU A 69 -1.43 23.18 0.32
CA LEU A 69 -0.55 22.03 0.20
C LEU A 69 0.84 22.54 -0.19
N GLN A 70 1.85 22.21 0.59
CA GLN A 70 3.25 22.56 0.32
C GLN A 70 4.02 21.30 -0.04
N MET A 71 4.71 21.35 -1.18
CA MET A 71 5.41 20.21 -1.75
C MET A 71 6.86 20.57 -2.01
N SER A 72 7.71 19.55 -2.03
CA SER A 72 9.09 19.68 -2.45
C SER A 72 9.51 18.59 -3.42
N SER A 73 10.57 18.86 -4.17
CA SER A 73 11.20 17.90 -5.08
C SER A 73 12.66 17.71 -4.68
N LYS A 74 13.09 16.46 -4.55
CA LYS A 74 14.46 16.07 -4.22
C LYS A 74 14.95 15.01 -5.20
N PHE A 75 16.17 15.21 -5.71
CA PHE A 75 16.85 14.21 -6.53
C PHE A 75 17.53 13.17 -5.62
N TYR A 76 17.26 11.89 -5.87
CA TYR A 76 17.89 10.78 -5.16
C TYR A 76 18.87 10.08 -6.10
N GLU A 77 20.18 10.28 -5.86
CA GLU A 77 21.24 9.72 -6.71
C GLU A 77 21.18 8.19 -6.81
N SER A 78 20.89 7.50 -5.72
CA SER A 78 20.74 6.03 -5.68
C SER A 78 19.62 5.51 -6.59
N ALA A 79 18.59 6.32 -6.83
CA ALA A 79 17.47 5.98 -7.70
C ALA A 79 17.60 6.60 -9.10
N GLY A 80 18.57 7.49 -9.32
CA GLY A 80 18.75 8.22 -10.58
C GLY A 80 17.57 9.11 -10.98
N GLN A 81 16.70 9.48 -10.05
CA GLN A 81 15.49 10.25 -10.35
C GLN A 81 15.06 11.19 -9.22
N SER A 82 14.28 12.22 -9.60
CA SER A 82 13.62 13.11 -8.65
C SER A 82 12.37 12.48 -8.07
N TRP A 83 12.11 12.77 -6.81
CA TRP A 83 10.90 12.41 -6.09
C TRP A 83 10.28 13.69 -5.56
N PHE A 84 8.95 13.77 -5.59
CA PHE A 84 8.24 14.82 -4.90
C PHE A 84 7.57 14.29 -3.63
N SER A 85 7.46 15.15 -2.62
CA SER A 85 6.71 14.89 -1.40
C SER A 85 5.73 16.02 -1.15
N LEU A 86 4.60 15.70 -0.52
CA LEU A 86 3.81 16.66 0.22
C LEU A 86 4.48 16.82 1.58
N ASP A 87 4.96 18.03 1.88
CA ASP A 87 5.69 18.32 3.12
C ASP A 87 4.69 18.73 4.22
N ARG A 88 3.71 19.57 3.87
CA ARG A 88 2.78 20.18 4.83
C ARG A 88 1.42 20.48 4.20
N VAL A 89 0.37 20.27 4.98
CA VAL A 89 -0.98 20.78 4.69
C VAL A 89 -1.32 21.81 5.76
N SER A 90 -1.68 23.02 5.36
CA SER A 90 -2.08 24.08 6.28
C SER A 90 -3.52 24.49 6.01
N LEU A 91 -4.29 24.66 7.08
CA LEU A 91 -5.59 25.32 7.05
C LEU A 91 -5.37 26.77 7.47
N HIS A 92 -5.95 27.70 6.74
CA HIS A 92 -6.04 29.10 7.15
C HIS A 92 -7.50 29.47 7.26
N TYR A 93 -7.91 30.07 8.37
CA TYR A 93 -9.30 30.36 8.69
C TYR A 93 -9.39 31.55 9.64
N ASN A 94 -10.57 32.14 9.76
CA ASN A 94 -10.84 33.32 10.60
C ASN A 94 -9.82 34.46 10.35
N TRP A 95 -9.45 34.70 9.09
CA TRP A 95 -8.50 35.72 8.61
C TRP A 95 -7.03 35.63 9.05
N SER A 96 -6.75 35.07 10.23
CA SER A 96 -5.39 35.02 10.79
C SER A 96 -5.02 33.70 11.44
N GLU A 97 -5.98 32.81 11.69
CA GLU A 97 -5.68 31.52 12.34
C GLU A 97 -5.13 30.52 11.32
N GLU A 98 -4.14 29.74 11.74
CA GLU A 98 -3.55 28.69 10.94
C GLU A 98 -3.39 27.39 11.75
N ALA A 99 -3.69 26.27 11.11
CA ALA A 99 -3.46 24.93 11.65
C ALA A 99 -2.56 24.17 10.67
N HIS A 100 -1.48 23.57 11.16
CA HIS A 100 -0.49 22.91 10.30
C HIS A 100 -0.39 21.41 10.57
N PHE A 101 -0.49 20.64 9.48
CA PHE A 101 -0.24 19.22 9.45
C PHE A 101 1.05 18.94 8.68
N ASN A 102 2.03 18.30 9.31
CA ASN A 102 3.11 17.66 8.59
C ASN A 102 2.56 16.41 7.90
N ALA A 103 2.87 16.26 6.62
CA ALA A 103 2.49 15.07 5.87
C ALA A 103 3.60 14.02 5.97
N THR A 104 3.20 12.79 6.27
CA THR A 104 4.07 11.61 6.33
C THR A 104 3.62 10.63 5.26
N GLU A 105 4.56 9.99 4.57
CA GLU A 105 4.27 8.94 3.59
C GLU A 105 3.46 9.38 2.35
N VAL A 106 3.43 10.69 2.08
CA VAL A 106 2.83 11.25 0.86
C VAL A 106 3.96 11.70 -0.09
N TYR A 107 4.48 10.76 -0.86
CA TYR A 107 5.57 11.00 -1.82
C TYR A 107 5.51 10.03 -2.99
N ALA A 108 5.98 10.47 -4.15
CA ALA A 108 6.09 9.62 -5.34
C ALA A 108 7.26 10.05 -6.24
N PRO A 109 7.75 9.17 -7.14
CA PRO A 109 8.67 9.58 -8.18
C PRO A 109 8.07 10.71 -9.02
N ALA A 110 8.88 11.67 -9.45
CA ALA A 110 8.42 12.80 -10.26
C ALA A 110 7.78 12.37 -11.60
N THR A 111 8.05 11.14 -12.07
CA THR A 111 7.47 10.55 -13.27
C THR A 111 6.08 9.95 -13.06
N SER A 112 5.62 9.86 -11.81
CA SER A 112 4.33 9.27 -11.41
C SER A 112 3.48 10.28 -10.66
N SER A 113 2.19 9.99 -10.50
CA SER A 113 1.34 10.69 -9.53
C SER A 113 1.30 9.88 -8.22
N TYR A 114 1.05 10.53 -7.09
CA TYR A 114 0.75 9.84 -5.84
C TYR A 114 -0.75 9.60 -5.76
N HIS A 115 -1.18 8.40 -5.37
CA HIS A 115 -2.59 8.07 -5.14
C HIS A 115 -2.78 7.37 -3.80
N CYS A 116 -3.84 7.74 -3.08
CA CYS A 116 -4.22 7.04 -1.86
C CYS A 116 -5.72 7.13 -1.59
N GLN A 117 -6.29 6.06 -1.05
CA GLN A 117 -7.71 6.02 -0.71
C GLN A 117 -8.07 7.07 0.35
N HIS A 118 -7.21 7.26 1.35
CA HIS A 118 -7.40 8.25 2.41
C HIS A 118 -6.08 8.94 2.74
N VAL A 119 -6.09 10.28 2.74
CA VAL A 119 -5.05 11.10 3.37
C VAL A 119 -5.72 11.89 4.48
N SER A 120 -5.43 11.54 5.73
CA SER A 120 -6.16 12.02 6.90
C SER A 120 -5.29 12.11 8.13
N ASN A 121 -5.73 12.88 9.12
CA ASN A 121 -5.17 12.86 10.48
C ASN A 121 -5.95 11.94 11.44
N LEU A 122 -6.96 11.20 10.95
CA LEU A 122 -7.77 10.31 11.77
C LEU A 122 -7.09 8.94 11.97
N PRO A 123 -7.05 8.39 13.19
CA PRO A 123 -6.33 7.13 13.49
C PRO A 123 -6.79 5.92 12.68
N HIS A 124 -8.09 5.80 12.40
CA HIS A 124 -8.65 4.64 11.70
C HIS A 124 -8.29 4.59 10.22
N TYR A 125 -7.70 5.64 9.66
CA TYR A 125 -7.22 5.69 8.28
C TYR A 125 -5.70 5.54 8.13
N SER A 126 -4.98 5.14 9.19
CA SER A 126 -3.51 5.16 9.23
C SER A 126 -2.98 6.57 8.92
N PRO A 127 -2.94 7.46 9.93
CA PRO A 127 -2.86 8.89 9.71
C PRO A 127 -1.56 9.29 9.01
N MET A 128 -1.72 9.93 7.85
CA MET A 128 -0.63 10.50 7.05
C MET A 128 -0.46 12.01 7.29
N LEU A 129 -1.38 12.62 8.04
CA LEU A 129 -1.32 14.01 8.43
C LEU A 129 -1.17 14.08 9.95
N VAL A 130 -0.09 14.66 10.42
CA VAL A 130 0.22 14.78 11.85
C VAL A 130 0.34 16.25 12.20
N ALA A 131 -0.31 16.70 13.27
CA ALA A 131 -0.18 18.08 13.73
C ALA A 131 1.29 18.46 13.93
N SER A 132 1.67 19.67 13.52
CA SER A 132 3.08 20.03 13.39
C SER A 132 3.82 20.17 14.73
N SER A 133 3.08 20.48 15.80
CA SER A 133 3.55 20.53 17.19
C SER A 133 2.41 20.20 18.16
N HIS A 134 2.70 20.00 19.45
CA HIS A 134 1.68 19.79 20.48
C HIS A 134 0.78 21.00 20.75
N THR A 135 1.25 22.21 20.42
CA THR A 135 0.52 23.46 20.61
C THR A 135 -0.19 23.93 19.33
N ASP A 136 -0.01 23.20 18.23
CA ASP A 136 -0.61 23.54 16.94
C ASP A 136 -2.14 23.34 16.97
N PRO A 137 -2.94 24.31 16.48
CA PRO A 137 -4.39 24.17 16.40
C PRO A 137 -4.85 22.95 15.57
N ALA A 138 -3.98 22.35 14.76
CA ALA A 138 -4.28 21.15 13.97
C ALA A 138 -4.83 19.97 14.77
N HIS A 139 -4.52 19.85 16.08
CA HIS A 139 -5.13 18.81 16.94
C HIS A 139 -6.65 18.98 17.11
N LEU A 140 -7.16 20.20 16.92
CA LEU A 140 -8.59 20.51 16.97
C LEU A 140 -9.30 20.17 15.66
N TRP A 141 -8.57 19.91 14.59
CA TRP A 141 -9.13 19.71 13.26
C TRP A 141 -9.11 18.23 12.89
N SER A 142 -10.17 17.76 12.22
CA SER A 142 -10.13 16.53 11.43
C SER A 142 -10.17 16.90 9.95
N LEU A 143 -9.13 16.58 9.20
CA LEU A 143 -9.04 16.77 7.76
C LEU A 143 -8.92 15.40 7.09
N THR A 144 -9.76 15.13 6.10
CA THR A 144 -9.74 13.89 5.34
C THR A 144 -9.95 14.16 3.86
N PHE A 145 -8.98 13.73 3.05
CA PHE A 145 -9.14 13.59 1.61
C PHE A 145 -9.46 12.13 1.29
N THR A 146 -10.48 11.89 0.47
CA THR A 146 -10.85 10.56 -0.03
C THR A 146 -10.57 10.48 -1.53
N ASP A 147 -10.02 9.35 -2.00
CA ASP A 147 -9.56 9.17 -3.41
C ASP A 147 -8.57 10.27 -3.80
N PHE A 148 -7.55 10.47 -2.98
CA PHE A 148 -6.57 11.55 -3.10
C PHE A 148 -5.57 11.22 -4.20
N GLN A 149 -5.39 12.14 -5.16
CA GLN A 149 -4.34 12.06 -6.17
C GLN A 149 -3.61 13.39 -6.33
N LEU A 150 -2.28 13.35 -6.31
CA LEU A 150 -1.42 14.53 -6.37
C LEU A 150 -0.23 14.29 -7.31
N GLN A 151 0.11 15.28 -8.13
CA GLN A 151 1.35 15.30 -8.91
C GLN A 151 1.88 16.73 -8.97
N ALA A 152 3.18 16.90 -8.78
CA ALA A 152 3.84 18.20 -8.78
C ALA A 152 5.14 18.17 -9.59
N PHE A 153 5.61 19.36 -10.02
CA PHE A 153 6.87 19.63 -10.72
C PHE A 153 6.97 19.10 -12.16
N ASN A 154 6.64 17.83 -12.37
CA ASN A 154 6.80 17.16 -13.66
C ASN A 154 5.43 16.69 -14.16
N VAL A 155 4.60 17.66 -14.57
CA VAL A 155 3.29 17.42 -15.16
C VAL A 155 3.39 17.58 -16.68
N PHE A 156 2.96 16.54 -17.42
CA PHE A 156 2.96 16.55 -18.87
C PHE A 156 1.54 16.56 -19.43
N SER A 157 1.29 17.42 -20.43
CA SER A 157 -0.01 17.52 -21.13
C SER A 157 -1.23 17.76 -20.22
N GLY A 158 -1.03 18.30 -19.02
CA GLY A 158 -2.11 18.58 -18.07
C GLY A 158 -2.87 17.35 -17.57
N LYS A 159 -2.26 16.16 -17.63
CA LYS A 159 -2.85 14.90 -17.17
C LYS A 159 -1.97 14.25 -16.11
N PHE A 160 -2.60 13.51 -15.20
CA PHE A 160 -1.87 12.67 -14.25
C PHE A 160 -1.10 11.57 -14.99
N SER A 161 0.13 11.34 -14.54
CA SER A 161 0.91 10.16 -14.87
C SER A 161 0.42 8.95 -14.06
N SER A 162 0.96 7.76 -14.33
CA SER A 162 0.56 6.53 -13.63
C SER A 162 0.57 6.74 -12.12
N PRO A 163 -0.48 6.31 -11.39
CA PRO A 163 -0.52 6.42 -9.94
C PRO A 163 0.50 5.47 -9.30
N ALA A 164 1.18 5.99 -8.28
CA ALA A 164 1.91 5.24 -7.27
C ALA A 164 1.02 5.21 -6.02
N ASP A 165 0.49 4.04 -5.70
CA ASP A 165 -0.42 3.85 -4.58
C ASP A 165 0.33 3.86 -3.24
N CYS A 166 -0.28 4.48 -2.23
CA CYS A 166 0.25 4.56 -0.86
C CYS A 166 0.34 3.20 -0.14
N ALA A 167 -0.37 2.18 -0.62
CA ALA A 167 -0.31 0.83 -0.12
C ALA A 167 0.13 -0.11 -1.23
N THR A 168 1.12 -0.95 -0.94
CA THR A 168 1.50 -2.05 -1.83
C THR A 168 0.43 -3.15 -1.78
N PHE A 169 0.17 -3.80 -2.91
CA PHE A 169 -0.79 -4.92 -3.00
C PHE A 169 -0.56 -6.03 -1.97
N LEU A 170 0.68 -6.20 -1.50
CA LEU A 170 1.05 -7.11 -0.42
C LEU A 170 1.74 -6.29 0.68
N SER A 171 1.14 -6.26 1.87
CA SER A 171 1.79 -5.67 3.04
C SER A 171 2.94 -6.58 3.50
N PRO A 172 3.95 -6.04 4.22
CA PRO A 172 5.02 -6.86 4.78
C PRO A 172 4.48 -8.02 5.64
N ALA A 173 3.40 -7.80 6.40
CA ALA A 173 2.78 -8.82 7.23
C ALA A 173 2.13 -9.95 6.39
N VAL A 174 1.40 -9.59 5.33
CA VAL A 174 0.79 -10.58 4.42
C VAL A 174 1.88 -11.37 3.69
N LEU A 175 2.95 -10.70 3.25
CA LEU A 175 4.07 -11.36 2.58
C LEU A 175 4.76 -12.38 3.50
N MET A 176 5.04 -11.99 4.75
CA MET A 176 5.62 -12.91 5.74
C MET A 176 4.69 -14.10 6.01
N GLY A 177 3.38 -13.85 6.14
CA GLY A 177 2.38 -14.91 6.32
C GLY A 177 2.32 -15.88 5.13
N LEU A 178 2.34 -15.36 3.90
CA LEU A 178 2.35 -16.18 2.69
C LEU A 178 3.62 -17.03 2.59
N ILE A 179 4.79 -16.45 2.86
CA ILE A 179 6.07 -17.16 2.85
C ILE A 179 6.06 -18.28 3.90
N SER A 180 5.65 -17.97 5.15
CA SER A 180 5.58 -18.98 6.20
C SER A 180 4.57 -20.09 5.89
N SER A 181 3.40 -19.74 5.36
CA SER A 181 2.39 -20.72 4.95
C SER A 181 2.91 -21.65 3.84
N LEU A 182 3.60 -21.09 2.85
CA LEU A 182 4.22 -21.87 1.78
C LEU A 182 5.27 -22.84 2.31
N ILE A 183 6.13 -22.40 3.24
CA ILE A 183 7.14 -23.27 3.87
C ILE A 183 6.47 -24.43 4.62
N LEU A 184 5.45 -24.17 5.43
CA LEU A 184 4.75 -25.22 6.16
C LEU A 184 4.03 -26.22 5.24
N LEU A 185 3.44 -25.73 4.15
CA LEU A 185 2.82 -26.58 3.14
C LEU A 185 3.85 -27.49 2.45
N LEU A 186 5.04 -26.99 2.14
CA LEU A 186 6.12 -27.80 1.57
C LEU A 186 6.61 -28.88 2.54
N VAL A 187 6.77 -28.54 3.83
CA VAL A 187 7.15 -29.51 4.87
C VAL A 187 6.08 -30.59 5.02
N LEU A 188 4.80 -30.20 5.05
CA LEU A 188 3.68 -31.15 5.14
C LEU A 188 3.63 -32.06 3.91
N ALA A 189 3.77 -31.51 2.71
CA ALA A 189 3.80 -32.28 1.46
C ALA A 189 4.95 -33.28 1.46
N TYR A 190 6.14 -32.89 1.91
CA TYR A 190 7.29 -33.78 2.06
C TYR A 190 7.01 -34.92 3.05
N ALA A 191 6.47 -34.60 4.23
CA ALA A 191 6.12 -35.62 5.22
C ALA A 191 5.08 -36.61 4.69
N LEU A 192 4.02 -36.12 4.02
CA LEU A 192 3.01 -36.96 3.38
C LEU A 192 3.60 -37.82 2.26
N HIS A 193 4.47 -37.25 1.43
CA HIS A 193 5.19 -37.98 0.39
C HIS A 193 5.99 -39.14 1.00
N MET A 194 6.72 -38.91 2.10
CA MET A 194 7.44 -39.96 2.80
C MET A 194 6.52 -41.05 3.37
N VAL A 195 5.37 -40.69 3.97
CA VAL A 195 4.39 -41.65 4.48
C VAL A 195 3.80 -42.52 3.36
N VAL A 196 3.47 -41.93 2.21
CA VAL A 196 2.97 -42.67 1.04
C VAL A 196 4.03 -43.62 0.48
N HIS A 197 5.29 -43.19 0.42
CA HIS A 197 6.38 -44.07 -0.02
C HIS A 197 6.61 -45.26 0.91
N LEU A 198 6.54 -45.08 2.23
CA LEU A 198 6.61 -46.20 3.19
C LEU A 198 5.49 -47.22 2.98
N ARG A 199 4.25 -46.74 2.78
CA ARG A 199 3.10 -47.61 2.47
C ARG A 199 3.28 -48.43 1.19
N HIS A 200 4.03 -47.91 0.22
CA HIS A 200 4.26 -48.62 -1.04
C HIS A 200 5.32 -49.73 -0.91
N VAL A 201 6.29 -49.57 -0.01
CA VAL A 201 7.32 -50.59 0.29
C VAL A 201 6.71 -51.79 1.00
N ASP A 202 5.86 -51.59 2.02
CA ASP A 202 5.24 -52.68 2.78
C ASP A 202 4.33 -53.59 1.91
N HIS A 203 3.74 -53.04 0.85
CA HIS A 203 2.89 -53.83 -0.06
C HIS A 203 3.69 -54.66 -1.07
N TYR A 204 4.94 -54.26 -1.39
CA TYR A 204 5.80 -55.00 -2.31
C TYR A 204 6.48 -56.20 -1.64
N ASP A 205 6.72 -56.14 -0.32
CA ASP A 205 7.42 -57.23 0.40
C ASP A 205 6.52 -58.45 0.69
N HIS A 206 5.20 -58.35 0.53
CA HIS A 206 4.30 -59.49 0.73
C HIS A 206 4.19 -60.44 -0.48
N LYS A 207 4.91 -60.22 -1.59
CA LYS A 207 4.85 -61.11 -2.77
C LYS A 207 6.08 -61.99 -3.02
N THR A 208 7.11 -61.97 -2.17
CA THR A 208 8.38 -62.65 -2.51
C THR A 208 9.07 -63.34 -1.34
N THR A 209 8.40 -64.24 -0.61
CA THR A 209 9.09 -65.35 0.09
C THR A 209 8.14 -66.48 0.49
N VAL A 210 7.86 -67.40 -0.44
CA VAL A 210 7.54 -68.80 -0.07
C VAL A 210 8.34 -69.71 -0.98
N TYR A 211 9.59 -69.99 -0.62
CA TYR A 211 10.36 -71.12 -1.14
C TYR A 211 10.34 -72.21 -0.06
N PHE A 212 9.55 -73.26 -0.28
CA PHE A 212 9.63 -74.51 0.50
C PHE A 212 10.70 -75.42 -0.16
N PRO A 213 11.66 -75.99 0.59
CA PRO A 213 12.54 -77.01 0.05
C PRO A 213 11.77 -78.33 -0.08
N ARG A 214 11.82 -78.94 -1.27
CA ARG A 214 11.38 -80.33 -1.51
C ARG A 214 12.32 -81.30 -0.79
N ALA A 215 11.75 -82.18 0.04
CA ALA A 215 12.34 -83.48 0.33
C ALA A 215 11.97 -84.46 -0.79
N PRO A 216 12.86 -85.35 -1.25
CA PRO A 216 12.45 -86.54 -1.98
C PRO A 216 12.46 -87.76 -1.04
N GLU A 217 11.29 -88.40 -0.97
CA GLU A 217 11.08 -89.73 -0.44
C GLU A 217 11.79 -90.79 -1.30
N SER A 218 12.10 -91.89 -0.62
CA SER A 218 12.66 -93.15 -1.10
C SER A 218 11.75 -93.89 -2.10
N ASP A 219 12.34 -94.61 -3.05
CA ASP A 219 11.71 -95.78 -3.68
C ASP A 219 12.70 -96.95 -3.83
N THR A 220 12.15 -98.15 -3.69
CA THR A 220 12.72 -99.43 -3.20
C THR A 220 13.07 -100.49 -4.29
N CYS A 221 13.81 -101.54 -3.86
CA CYS A 221 13.91 -102.94 -4.39
C CYS A 221 14.83 -103.18 -5.63
N SER A 222 15.67 -104.22 -5.77
CA SER A 222 15.74 -105.59 -5.22
C SER A 222 17.15 -106.24 -5.32
N ALA A 223 17.43 -107.16 -4.39
CA ALA A 223 18.21 -108.43 -4.43
C ALA A 223 19.54 -108.55 -5.21
N ASP A 224 20.62 -109.03 -4.57
CA ASP A 224 20.91 -110.47 -4.55
C ASP A 224 22.00 -110.92 -3.54
N LYS A 225 21.95 -112.21 -3.19
CA LYS A 225 22.77 -112.96 -2.22
C LYS A 225 24.22 -113.21 -2.68
N ASN A 226 25.19 -113.29 -1.76
CA ASN A 226 25.85 -114.55 -1.35
C ASN A 226 27.12 -114.35 -0.49
N SER A 227 27.14 -115.12 0.59
CA SER A 227 28.25 -115.78 1.30
C SER A 227 29.62 -115.81 0.61
N MET A 228 30.69 -115.40 1.32
CA MET A 228 31.72 -116.28 1.91
C MET A 228 32.59 -115.52 2.90
#